data_AF-A0A813F5P3-F1
#
_entry.id   AF-A0A813F5P3-F1
#
_cell.length_a   1.000
_cell.length_b   1.000
_cell.length_c   1.000
_cell.angle_alpha   90.00
_cell.angle_beta   90.00
_cell.angle_gamma   90.00
#
_symmetry.space_group_name_H-M   'P 1'
#
loop_
_entity.id
_entity.type
_entity.pdbx_description
1 polymer ?
#
loop_
_entity_poly.entity_id
_entity_poly.type
_entity_poly.pdbx_seq_one_letter_code
_entity_poly.pdbx_strand_id
1 'polypeptide(L)'
;MASPKAPRALPHHIKAVQEALDQGNVKLSLRRSEQLVERYPQSNQGRALRALTLELSGSREEALLLLHEVQRERIVDPMVLGLLRDVYVRAGMLNEVSTSYEAAVEGDPESERNA
;
A
#
# COMPACT_ATOMS: atom_id res chain seq x y z
N MET A 1 34.39 15.82 8.98
CA MET A 1 33.30 16.43 8.18
C MET A 1 32.23 15.36 7.94
N ALA A 2 31.11 15.43 8.65
CA ALA A 2 29.99 14.51 8.44
C ALA A 2 29.05 15.16 7.43
N SER A 3 28.97 14.62 6.21
CA SER A 3 27.99 15.06 5.22
C SER A 3 26.59 14.91 5.81
N PRO A 4 25.71 15.92 5.73
CA PRO A 4 24.33 15.75 6.15
C PRO A 4 23.73 14.65 5.26
N LYS A 5 23.35 13.51 5.86
CA LYS A 5 22.65 12.44 5.15
C LYS A 5 21.42 13.07 4.51
N ALA A 6 21.45 13.24 3.19
CA ALA A 6 20.31 13.73 2.44
C ALA A 6 19.08 12.90 2.84
N PRO A 7 17.92 13.54 3.06
CA PRO A 7 16.69 12.82 3.36
C PRO A 7 16.46 11.79 2.26
N ARG A 8 16.55 10.51 2.61
CA ARG A 8 16.35 9.41 1.65
C ARG A 8 14.95 9.55 1.03
N ALA A 9 14.87 9.42 -0.29
CA ALA A 9 13.64 9.59 -1.05
C ALA A 9 12.59 8.51 -0.73
N LEU A 10 11.33 8.78 -1.04
CA LEU A 10 10.19 7.88 -0.85
C LEU A 10 10.44 6.43 -1.33
N PRO A 11 10.99 6.18 -2.55
CA PRO A 11 11.27 4.82 -3.03
C PRO A 11 12.23 4.02 -2.13
N HIS A 12 13.18 4.69 -1.48
CA HIS A 12 14.09 4.04 -0.54
C HIS A 12 13.33 3.49 0.66
N HIS A 13 12.39 4.27 1.22
CA HIS A 13 11.62 3.86 2.40
C HIS A 13 10.62 2.76 2.07
N ILE A 14 9.97 2.85 0.90
CA ILE A 14 9.12 1.77 0.36
C ILE A 14 9.90 0.46 0.29
N LYS A 15 11.07 0.48 -0.35
CA LYS A 15 11.90 -0.72 -0.49
C LYS A 15 12.29 -1.29 0.88
N ALA A 16 12.60 -0.44 1.85
CA ALA A 16 12.91 -0.88 3.19
C ALA A 16 11.72 -1.56 3.89
N VAL A 17 10.48 -1.16 3.63
CA VAL A 17 9.29 -1.87 4.13
C VAL A 17 9.16 -3.24 3.45
N GLN A 18 9.26 -3.27 2.12
CA GLN A 18 9.17 -4.51 1.33
C GLN A 18 10.24 -5.53 1.74
N GLU A 19 11.50 -5.12 1.89
CA GLU A 19 12.58 -6.00 2.36
C GLU A 19 12.28 -6.60 3.74
N ALA A 20 11.63 -5.85 4.64
CA ALA A 20 11.24 -6.37 5.95
C ALA A 20 10.08 -7.37 5.85
N LEU A 21 9.13 -7.16 4.93
CA LEU A 21 8.07 -8.11 4.61
C LEU A 21 8.63 -9.40 4.00
N ASP A 22 9.55 -9.29 3.05
CA ASP A 22 10.20 -10.43 2.39
C ASP A 22 10.99 -11.30 3.39
N GLN A 23 11.55 -10.67 4.42
CA GLN A 23 12.22 -11.34 5.53
C GLN A 23 11.25 -11.95 6.56
N GLY A 24 9.94 -11.76 6.40
CA GLY A 24 8.92 -12.15 7.37
C GLY A 24 8.99 -11.37 8.69
N ASN A 25 9.76 -10.28 8.74
CA ASN A 25 9.95 -9.48 9.95
C ASN A 25 8.85 -8.42 10.06
N VAL A 26 7.65 -8.87 10.43
CA VAL A 26 6.45 -8.03 10.55
C VAL A 26 6.66 -6.87 11.53
N LYS A 27 7.37 -7.09 12.65
CA LYS A 27 7.65 -6.02 13.63
C LYS A 27 8.49 -4.89 13.03
N LEU A 28 9.55 -5.25 12.28
CA LEU A 28 10.38 -4.27 11.61
C LEU A 28 9.62 -3.57 10.48
N SER A 29 8.83 -4.33 9.72
CA SER A 29 7.97 -3.78 8.67
C SER A 29 7.01 -2.75 9.25
N LEU A 30 6.38 -3.06 10.39
CA LEU A 30 5.37 -2.18 10.98
C LEU A 30 5.98 -0.83 11.33
N ARG A 31 7.12 -0.86 12.04
CA ARG A 31 7.86 0.36 12.39
C ARG A 31 8.30 1.16 11.16
N ARG A 32 8.76 0.49 10.09
CA ARG A 32 9.18 1.17 8.85
C ARG A 32 8.00 1.76 8.09
N SER A 33 6.87 1.04 8.04
CA SER A 33 5.64 1.48 7.37
C SER A 33 5.00 2.66 8.10
N GLU A 34 5.09 2.69 9.43
CA GLU A 34 4.64 3.81 10.25
C GLU A 34 5.45 5.08 9.97
N GLN A 35 6.77 4.98 10.00
CA GLN A 35 7.67 6.08 9.63
C GLN A 35 7.44 6.55 8.18
N LEU A 36 7.11 5.62 7.29
CA LEU A 36 6.86 5.92 5.88
C LEU A 36 5.60 6.78 5.74
N VAL A 37 4.50 6.44 6.40
CA VAL A 37 3.26 7.25 6.32
C VAL A 37 3.34 8.55 7.12
N GLU A 38 4.10 8.59 8.23
CA GLU A 38 4.36 9.85 8.95
C GLU A 38 5.13 10.85 8.08
N ARG A 39 6.09 10.34 7.30
CA ARG A 39 6.95 11.17 6.45
C ARG A 39 6.32 11.50 5.11
N TYR A 40 5.51 10.60 4.57
CA TYR A 40 4.85 10.73 3.28
C TYR A 40 3.35 10.42 3.43
N PRO A 41 2.59 11.24 4.18
CA PRO A 41 1.18 10.95 4.45
C PRO A 41 0.33 10.92 3.18
N GLN A 42 0.73 11.64 2.13
CA GLN A 42 0.05 11.65 0.84
C GLN A 42 0.38 10.42 -0.03
N SER A 43 1.34 9.57 0.36
CA SER A 43 1.73 8.40 -0.44
C SER A 43 0.73 7.26 -0.27
N ASN A 44 -0.07 7.01 -1.30
CA ASN A 44 -1.01 5.88 -1.35
C ASN A 44 -0.31 4.53 -1.28
N GLN A 45 0.86 4.42 -1.89
CA GLN A 45 1.73 3.26 -1.79
C GLN A 45 2.24 3.05 -0.35
N GLY A 46 2.63 4.11 0.35
CA GLY A 46 3.02 4.02 1.76
C GLY A 46 1.88 3.58 2.66
N ARG A 47 0.67 4.13 2.44
CA ARG A 47 -0.55 3.75 3.16
C ARG A 47 -0.96 2.30 2.89
N ALA A 48 -0.93 1.85 1.64
CA ALA A 48 -1.22 0.47 1.27
C ALA A 48 -0.20 -0.53 1.86
N LEU A 49 1.09 -0.19 1.88
CA LEU A 49 2.13 -1.01 2.53
C LEU A 49 1.94 -1.10 4.05
N ARG A 50 1.53 0.00 4.71
CA ARG A 50 1.19 -0.01 6.13
C ARG A 50 -0.01 -0.92 6.38
N ALA A 51 -1.06 -0.83 5.57
CA ALA A 51 -2.21 -1.72 5.69
C ALA A 51 -1.84 -3.20 5.54
N LEU A 52 -1.02 -3.55 4.53
CA LEU A 52 -0.52 -4.92 4.39
C LEU A 52 0.26 -5.39 5.62
N THR A 53 1.07 -4.50 6.17
CA THR A 53 1.84 -4.82 7.37
C THR A 53 0.97 -4.99 8.61
N LEU A 54 -0.05 -4.15 8.78
CA LEU A 54 -1.04 -4.25 9.87
C LEU A 54 -1.84 -5.55 9.78
N GLU A 55 -2.24 -5.95 8.59
CA GLU A 55 -2.91 -7.23 8.37
C GLU A 55 -2.01 -8.40 8.76
N LEU A 56 -0.74 -8.36 8.36
CA LEU A 56 0.25 -9.38 8.74
C LEU A 56 0.60 -9.36 10.24
N SER A 57 0.40 -8.23 10.94
CA SER A 57 0.58 -8.15 12.39
C SER A 57 -0.65 -8.57 13.18
N GLY A 58 -1.77 -8.87 12.52
CA GLY A 58 -3.04 -9.22 13.15
C GLY A 58 -3.95 -8.03 13.47
N SER A 59 -3.56 -6.81 13.09
CA SER A 59 -4.35 -5.58 13.26
C SER A 59 -5.28 -5.35 12.06
N ARG A 60 -6.13 -6.34 11.75
CA ARG A 60 -6.97 -6.35 10.55
C ARG A 60 -7.89 -5.15 10.43
N GLU A 61 -8.54 -4.75 11.53
CA GLU A 61 -9.49 -3.64 11.51
C GLU A 61 -8.82 -2.32 11.08
N GLU A 62 -7.64 -2.03 11.62
CA GLU A 62 -6.85 -0.86 11.23
C GLU A 62 -6.37 -0.94 9.78
N ALA A 63 -5.97 -2.14 9.33
CA ALA A 63 -5.58 -2.37 7.93
C ALA A 63 -6.71 -2.03 6.96
N LEU A 64 -7.93 -2.51 7.26
CA LEU A 64 -9.11 -2.29 6.42
C LEU A 64 -9.53 -0.82 6.39
N LEU A 65 -9.53 -0.14 7.54
CA LEU A 65 -9.82 1.30 7.60
C LEU A 65 -8.89 2.10 6.69
N LEU A 66 -7.58 1.82 6.76
CA LEU A 66 -6.58 2.50 5.95
C LEU A 66 -6.74 2.20 4.45
N LEU A 67 -7.12 0.98 4.07
CA LEU A 67 -7.36 0.63 2.66
C LEU A 67 -8.62 1.28 2.12
N HIS A 68 -9.67 1.40 2.93
CA HIS A 68 -10.88 2.10 2.52
C HIS A 68 -10.60 3.58 2.23
N GLU A 69 -9.71 4.23 2.99
CA GLU A 69 -9.25 5.58 2.69
C GLU A 69 -8.51 5.66 1.35
N VAL A 70 -7.57 4.74 1.12
CA VAL A 70 -6.81 4.68 -0.16
C VAL A 70 -7.74 4.38 -1.34
N GLN A 71 -8.73 3.51 -1.17
CA GLN A 71 -9.68 3.14 -2.24
C GLN A 71 -10.57 4.32 -2.65
N ARG A 72 -10.96 5.19 -1.71
CA ARG A 72 -11.74 6.40 -2.01
C ARG A 72 -11.00 7.38 -2.92
N GLU A 73 -9.67 7.32 -2.97
CA GLU A 73 -8.87 8.16 -3.85
C GLU A 73 -8.81 7.66 -5.31
N ARG A 74 -9.53 6.57 -5.66
CA ARG A 74 -9.61 5.99 -7.02
C ARG A 74 -8.23 5.79 -7.66
N ILE A 75 -7.37 5.06 -6.94
CA ILE A 75 -5.99 4.83 -7.34
C ILE A 75 -5.92 3.84 -8.50
N VAL A 76 -5.29 4.26 -9.60
CA VAL A 76 -5.01 3.43 -10.78
C VAL A 76 -3.58 2.85 -10.79
N ASP A 77 -2.78 3.13 -9.76
CA ASP A 77 -1.43 2.58 -9.65
C ASP A 77 -1.48 1.04 -9.49
N PRO A 78 -0.92 0.26 -10.44
CA PRO A 78 -0.96 -1.19 -10.41
C PRO A 78 -0.32 -1.79 -9.16
N MET A 79 0.71 -1.13 -8.60
CA MET A 79 1.36 -1.61 -7.39
C MET A 79 0.46 -1.45 -6.17
N VAL A 80 -0.24 -0.32 -6.06
CA VAL A 80 -1.20 -0.07 -4.98
C VAL A 80 -2.39 -1.02 -5.09
N LEU A 81 -2.88 -1.26 -6.31
CA LEU A 81 -3.95 -2.24 -6.57
C LEU A 81 -3.54 -3.68 -6.22
N GLY A 82 -2.29 -4.06 -6.50
CA GLY A 82 -1.74 -5.35 -6.09
C GLY A 82 -1.71 -5.51 -4.56
N LEU A 83 -1.25 -4.48 -3.85
CA LEU A 83 -1.22 -4.47 -2.38
C LEU A 83 -2.63 -4.51 -1.78
N LEU A 84 -3.55 -3.69 -2.29
CA LEU A 84 -4.97 -3.69 -1.90
C LEU A 84 -5.58 -5.08 -2.04
N ARG A 85 -5.40 -5.71 -3.22
CA ARG A 85 -5.85 -7.08 -3.46
C ARG A 85 -5.27 -8.04 -2.44
N ASP A 86 -3.97 -8.00 -2.21
CA ASP A 86 -3.32 -8.96 -1.32
C ASP A 86 -3.84 -8.85 0.12
N VAL A 87 -4.15 -7.64 0.59
CA VAL A 87 -4.78 -7.46 1.90
C VAL A 87 -6.22 -7.93 1.91
N TYR A 88 -7.03 -7.58 0.93
CA TYR A 88 -8.43 -8.00 0.87
C TYR A 88 -8.58 -9.52 0.74
N VAL A 89 -7.73 -10.18 -0.07
CA VAL A 89 -7.68 -11.64 -0.17
C VAL A 89 -7.36 -12.27 1.19
N ARG A 90 -6.38 -11.72 1.93
CA ARG A 90 -6.04 -12.18 3.29
C ARG A 90 -7.17 -11.92 4.28
N ALA A 91 -7.87 -10.81 4.12
CA ALA A 91 -9.01 -10.41 4.92
C ALA A 91 -10.27 -11.27 4.65
N GLY A 92 -10.31 -12.02 3.54
CA GLY A 92 -11.49 -12.77 3.08
C GLY A 92 -12.51 -11.89 2.34
N MET A 93 -12.13 -10.68 1.95
CA MET A 93 -12.96 -9.63 1.35
C MET A 93 -12.79 -9.61 -0.18
N LEU A 94 -13.09 -10.73 -0.83
CA LEU A 94 -12.87 -10.89 -2.28
C LEU A 94 -13.83 -10.04 -3.15
N ASN A 95 -14.99 -9.67 -2.60
CA ASN A 95 -15.97 -8.86 -3.32
C ASN A 95 -15.44 -7.43 -3.51
N GLU A 96 -14.78 -6.89 -2.48
CA GLU A 96 -14.22 -5.55 -2.43
C GLU A 96 -13.04 -5.38 -3.38
N VAL A 97 -12.29 -6.47 -3.65
CA VAL A 97 -11.26 -6.51 -4.70
C VAL A 97 -11.86 -6.21 -6.07
N SER A 98 -12.97 -6.86 -6.40
CA SER A 98 -13.60 -6.77 -7.72
C SER A 98 -14.12 -5.35 -7.98
N THR A 99 -14.83 -4.77 -7.00
CA THR A 99 -15.30 -3.37 -7.09
C THR A 99 -14.14 -2.38 -7.23
N SER A 100 -13.02 -2.63 -6.55
CA SER A 100 -11.84 -1.75 -6.61
C SER A 100 -11.17 -1.78 -7.98
N TYR A 101 -11.04 -2.97 -8.57
CA TYR A 101 -10.44 -3.13 -9.91
C TYR A 101 -11.36 -2.59 -11.01
N GLU A 102 -12.67 -2.86 -10.93
CA GLU A 102 -13.65 -2.34 -11.89
C GLU A 102 -13.63 -0.81 -11.92
N ALA A 103 -13.62 -0.16 -10.75
CA ALA A 103 -13.54 1.30 -10.65
C ALA A 103 -12.21 1.89 -11.16
N ALA A 104 -11.12 1.14 -11.09
CA ALA A 104 -9.82 1.55 -11.64
C ALA A 104 -9.80 1.41 -13.18
N VAL A 105 -10.39 0.34 -13.72
CA VAL A 105 -10.46 0.08 -15.17
C VAL A 105 -11.42 1.04 -15.88
N GLU A 106 -12.56 1.38 -15.27
CA GLU A 106 -13.49 2.38 -15.84
C GLU A 106 -12.93 3.81 -15.84
N GLY A 107 -11.94 4.09 -14.98
CA GLY A 107 -11.29 5.40 -14.87
C GLY A 107 -10.06 5.58 -15.76
N ASP A 108 -9.60 4.53 -16.44
CA ASP A 108 -8.41 4.55 -17.30
C ASP A 108 -8.83 4.86 -18.76
N PRO A 109 -8.51 6.06 -19.30
CA PRO A 109 -8.87 6.43 -20.66
C PRO A 109 -8.18 5.58 -21.75
N GLU A 110 -7.21 4.73 -21.39
CA GLU A 110 -6.48 3.89 -22.33
C GLU A 110 -7.13 2.51 -22.56
N SER A 111 -8.12 2.13 -21.75
CA SER A 111 -8.83 0.85 -21.88
C SER A 111 -9.79 0.79 -23.10
N GLU A 112 -10.18 1.94 -23.66
CA GLU A 112 -11.02 2.03 -24.87
C GLU A 112 -10.26 1.90 -26.20
N ARG A 113 -8.95 1.59 -26.18
CA ARG A 113 -8.14 1.46 -27.42
C ARG A 113 -7.82 0.01 -27.78
N ASN A 114 -8.75 -0.93 -27.60
CA ASN A 114 -8.79 -2.23 -28.30
C ASN A 114 -10.07 -2.99 -27.94
N ALA A 115 -11.21 -2.58 -28.53
CA ALA A 115 -12.39 -3.43 -28.70
C ALA A 115 -12.88 -3.30 -30.14
#